data_AF-A0A354WS66-F1
#
_entry.id   AF-A0A354WS66-F1
#
_cell.length_a   1.000
_cell.length_b   1.000
_cell.length_c   1.000
_cell.angle_alpha   90.00
_cell.angle_beta   90.00
_cell.angle_gamma   90.00
#
_symmetry.space_group_name_H-M   'P 1'
#
loop_
_entity.id
_entity.type
_entity.pdbx_description
1 polymer ?
#
loop_
_entity_poly.entity_id
_entity_poly.type
_entity_poly.pdbx_seq_one_letter_code
_entity_poly.pdbx_strand_id
1 'polypeptide(L)'
;MDKFKLVSDYKPSGDQPEAISALVNGVNWGLREQTLLGVTGSGKTFTMASVIEKLNRPTLVLAHNKTLAAQLCSEFREFFPENAVEYFISYYDYYQPEAYIAHTDTYIEKDASVNEEIDRLRHSATSALFERRDVIVVSSVSCLYGLGDPIDYKSMVISLRVGQEYPLDSV
;
A
#
# COMPACT_ATOMS: atom_id res chain seq x y z
N MET A 1 3.97 2.81 17.45
CA MET A 1 2.79 3.65 17.75
C MET A 1 1.71 3.05 16.90
N ASP A 2 0.75 2.33 17.50
CA ASP A 2 0.02 1.28 16.77
C ASP A 2 -1.41 1.70 16.39
N LYS A 3 -1.62 3.02 16.27
CA LYS A 3 -2.93 3.60 15.98
C LYS A 3 -2.85 4.57 14.82
N PHE A 4 -3.77 4.42 13.88
CA PHE A 4 -4.04 5.45 12.88
C PHE A 4 -4.51 6.74 13.56
N LYS A 5 -4.01 7.88 13.06
CA LYS A 5 -4.37 9.21 13.53
C LYS A 5 -4.73 10.06 12.32
N LEU A 6 -6.03 10.23 12.08
CA LEU A 6 -6.54 11.05 11.00
C LEU A 6 -6.33 12.52 11.36
N VAL A 7 -5.55 13.22 10.53
CA VAL A 7 -5.35 14.67 10.60
C VAL A 7 -6.09 15.31 9.44
N SER A 8 -7.06 16.17 9.75
CA SER A 8 -7.80 16.91 8.74
C SER A 8 -8.49 18.12 9.36
N ASP A 9 -8.55 19.21 8.60
CA ASP A 9 -9.41 20.37 8.93
C ASP A 9 -10.89 20.10 8.63
N TYR A 10 -11.17 19.04 7.87
CA TYR A 10 -12.53 18.65 7.50
C TYR A 10 -13.15 17.78 8.60
N LYS A 11 -14.44 18.02 8.86
CA LYS A 11 -15.28 17.10 9.64
C LYS A 11 -16.21 16.36 8.69
N PRO A 12 -16.53 15.07 8.98
CA PRO A 12 -17.54 14.35 8.21
C PRO A 12 -18.83 15.16 8.07
N SER A 13 -19.32 15.30 6.84
CA SER A 13 -20.47 16.14 6.51
C SER A 13 -21.36 15.48 5.44
N GLY A 14 -22.60 15.96 5.29
CA GLY A 14 -23.59 15.33 4.40
C GLY A 14 -23.83 13.87 4.79
N ASP A 15 -23.73 12.96 3.81
CA ASP A 15 -23.95 11.51 3.99
C ASP A 15 -22.72 10.77 4.55
N GLN A 16 -21.57 11.44 4.71
CA GLN A 16 -20.32 10.80 5.16
C GLN A 16 -20.45 10.17 6.56
N PRO A 17 -21.04 10.81 7.59
CA PRO A 17 -21.14 10.21 8.92
C PRO A 17 -21.88 8.88 8.92
N GLU A 18 -22.98 8.79 8.16
CA GLU A 18 -23.78 7.57 8.03
C GLU A 18 -23.01 6.49 7.27
N ALA A 19 -22.39 6.84 6.14
CA ALA A 19 -21.58 5.91 5.35
C ALA A 19 -20.41 5.33 6.17
N ILE A 20 -19.71 6.17 6.93
CA ILE A 20 -18.61 5.74 7.81
C ILE A 20 -19.13 4.75 8.87
N SER A 21 -20.25 5.09 9.53
CA SER A 21 -20.85 4.24 10.56
C SER A 21 -21.26 2.89 9.99
N ALA A 22 -21.93 2.87 8.83
CA ALA A 22 -22.39 1.66 8.17
C ALA A 22 -21.21 0.73 7.80
N LEU A 23 -20.17 1.27 7.17
CA LEU A 23 -18.99 0.50 6.77
C LEU A 23 -18.23 -0.09 7.97
N VAL A 24 -18.03 0.70 9.03
CA VAL A 24 -17.38 0.26 10.27
C VAL A 24 -18.17 -0.85 10.94
N ASN A 25 -19.49 -0.67 11.08
CA ASN A 25 -20.36 -1.68 11.67
C ASN A 25 -20.38 -2.96 10.82
N GLY A 26 -20.43 -2.85 9.50
CA GLY A 26 -20.36 -4.00 8.61
C GLY A 26 -19.10 -4.83 8.81
N VAL A 27 -17.93 -4.20 8.96
CA VAL A 27 -16.69 -4.92 9.27
C VAL A 27 -16.76 -5.58 10.65
N ASN A 28 -17.26 -4.88 11.66
CA ASN A 28 -17.40 -5.41 13.02
C ASN A 28 -18.41 -6.56 13.11
N TRP A 29 -19.42 -6.60 12.24
CA TRP A 29 -20.36 -7.71 12.09
C TRP A 29 -19.79 -8.88 11.28
N GLY A 30 -18.58 -8.76 10.73
CA GLY A 30 -17.93 -9.79 9.94
C GLY A 30 -18.35 -9.83 8.48
N LEU A 31 -18.96 -8.77 7.94
CA LEU A 31 -19.21 -8.66 6.50
C LEU A 31 -17.89 -8.63 5.75
N ARG A 32 -17.70 -9.60 4.85
CA ARG A 32 -16.48 -9.73 4.05
C ARG A 32 -16.43 -8.72 2.90
N GLU A 33 -17.58 -8.40 2.34
CA GLU A 33 -17.73 -7.56 1.15
C GLU A 33 -18.72 -6.44 1.44
N GLN A 34 -18.34 -5.22 1.10
CA GLN A 34 -19.15 -4.01 1.28
C GLN A 34 -18.86 -3.04 0.13
N THR A 35 -19.87 -2.27 -0.28
CA THR A 35 -19.75 -1.31 -1.39
C THR A 35 -20.12 0.09 -0.92
N LEU A 36 -19.19 1.03 -1.07
CA LEU A 36 -19.46 2.46 -0.90
C LEU A 36 -19.91 3.06 -2.23
N LEU A 37 -21.22 3.25 -2.41
CA LEU A 37 -21.78 3.92 -3.59
C LEU A 37 -21.68 5.45 -3.42
N GLY A 38 -20.52 6.02 -3.73
CA GLY A 38 -20.27 7.46 -3.60
C GLY A 38 -20.19 8.17 -4.96
N VAL A 39 -20.95 9.26 -5.12
CA VAL A 39 -20.85 10.14 -6.30
C VAL A 39 -19.47 10.81 -6.41
N THR A 40 -19.09 11.27 -7.60
CA THR A 40 -17.84 12.05 -7.77
C THR A 40 -17.87 13.32 -6.94
N GLY A 41 -16.76 13.67 -6.28
CA GLY A 41 -16.67 14.86 -5.42
C GLY A 41 -17.23 14.69 -4.00
N SER A 42 -17.83 13.55 -3.64
CA SER A 42 -18.37 13.30 -2.28
C SER A 42 -17.32 13.08 -1.17
N GLY A 43 -16.03 13.17 -1.48
CA GLY A 43 -14.95 12.94 -0.51
C GLY A 43 -14.76 11.46 -0.13
N LYS A 44 -14.84 10.55 -1.10
CA LYS A 44 -14.68 9.09 -0.87
C LYS A 44 -13.38 8.73 -0.14
N THR A 45 -12.26 9.37 -0.48
CA THR A 45 -10.98 9.10 0.21
C THR A 45 -11.06 9.46 1.69
N PHE A 46 -11.64 10.61 2.04
CA PHE A 46 -11.82 11.02 3.43
C PHE A 46 -12.77 10.10 4.20
N THR A 47 -13.87 9.66 3.57
CA THR A 47 -14.76 8.63 4.14
C THR A 47 -13.97 7.36 4.45
N MET A 48 -13.15 6.87 3.51
CA MET A 48 -12.35 5.67 3.73
C MET A 48 -11.23 5.87 4.74
N ALA A 49 -10.60 7.04 4.80
CA ALA A 49 -9.62 7.40 5.84
C ALA A 49 -10.27 7.33 7.24
N SER A 50 -11.46 7.89 7.40
CA SER A 50 -12.22 7.80 8.66
C SER A 50 -12.57 6.36 9.05
N VAL A 51 -12.89 5.51 8.06
CA VAL A 51 -13.13 4.08 8.28
C VAL A 51 -11.86 3.36 8.73
N ILE A 52 -10.72 3.61 8.08
CA ILE A 52 -9.41 3.04 8.42
C ILE A 52 -9.02 3.41 9.85
N GLU A 53 -9.17 4.70 10.22
CA GLU A 53 -8.88 5.17 11.58
C GLU A 53 -9.72 4.44 12.64
N LYS A 54 -11.04 4.35 12.41
CA LYS A 54 -11.98 3.72 13.36
C LYS A 54 -11.75 2.23 13.52
N LEU A 55 -11.42 1.52 12.44
CA LEU A 55 -11.16 0.07 12.49
C LEU A 55 -9.76 -0.25 13.00
N ASN A 56 -8.82 0.66 12.81
CA ASN A 56 -7.42 0.54 13.19
C ASN A 56 -6.74 -0.76 12.68
N ARG A 57 -6.90 -1.07 11.39
CA ARG A 57 -6.35 -2.29 10.75
C ARG A 57 -5.40 -1.92 9.60
N PRO A 58 -4.26 -2.63 9.42
CA PRO A 58 -3.46 -2.48 8.21
C PRO A 58 -4.34 -2.61 6.98
N THR A 59 -4.19 -1.70 6.02
CA THR A 59 -5.12 -1.58 4.90
C THR A 59 -4.36 -1.57 3.58
N LEU A 60 -4.80 -2.41 2.63
CA LEU A 60 -4.35 -2.37 1.24
C LEU A 60 -5.40 -1.63 0.41
N VAL A 61 -4.98 -0.58 -0.28
CA VAL A 61 -5.81 0.19 -1.23
C VAL A 61 -5.37 -0.16 -2.64
N LEU A 62 -6.25 -0.78 -3.42
CA LEU A 62 -5.97 -1.17 -4.80
C LEU A 62 -6.47 -0.11 -5.78
N ALA A 63 -5.56 0.42 -6.59
CA ALA A 63 -5.85 1.34 -7.68
C ALA A 63 -5.54 0.70 -9.04
N HIS A 64 -6.41 0.94 -10.02
CA HIS A 64 -6.30 0.31 -11.33
C HIS A 64 -5.22 0.91 -12.23
N ASN A 65 -4.63 2.06 -11.87
CA ASN A 65 -3.58 2.73 -12.63
C ASN A 65 -2.60 3.48 -11.71
N LYS A 66 -1.39 3.77 -12.23
CA LYS A 66 -0.31 4.43 -11.48
C LYS A 66 -0.66 5.86 -11.06
N THR A 67 -1.39 6.62 -11.89
CA THR A 67 -1.76 8.01 -11.61
C THR A 67 -2.70 8.11 -10.40
N LEU A 68 -3.76 7.32 -10.38
CA LEU A 68 -4.71 7.26 -9.27
C LEU A 68 -4.03 6.71 -8.01
N ALA A 69 -3.15 5.72 -8.14
CA ALA A 69 -2.38 5.19 -7.02
C ALA A 69 -1.53 6.30 -6.37
N ALA A 70 -0.81 7.09 -7.18
CA ALA A 70 -0.01 8.21 -6.68
C ALA A 70 -0.88 9.28 -5.99
N GLN A 71 -2.02 9.64 -6.58
CA GLN A 71 -2.98 10.57 -5.99
C GLN A 71 -3.48 10.10 -4.63
N LEU A 72 -3.98 8.86 -4.54
CA LEU A 72 -4.45 8.27 -3.29
C LEU A 72 -3.34 8.19 -2.25
N CYS A 73 -2.11 7.84 -2.65
CA CYS A 73 -0.97 7.80 -1.75
C CYS A 73 -0.66 9.19 -1.17
N SER A 74 -0.74 10.25 -1.99
CA SER A 74 -0.56 11.63 -1.53
C SER A 74 -1.66 12.04 -0.55
N GLU A 75 -2.93 11.82 -0.90
CA GLU A 75 -4.08 12.13 -0.05
C GLU A 75 -3.99 11.39 1.30
N PHE A 76 -3.65 10.10 1.30
CA PHE A 76 -3.49 9.34 2.54
C PHE A 76 -2.31 9.81 3.38
N ARG A 77 -1.19 10.26 2.78
CA ARG A 77 -0.06 10.85 3.52
C ARG A 77 -0.45 12.15 4.21
N GLU A 78 -1.26 12.97 3.55
CA GLU A 78 -1.81 14.20 4.16
C GLU A 78 -2.77 13.87 5.31
N PHE A 79 -3.62 12.85 5.14
CA PHE A 79 -4.55 12.41 6.19
C PHE A 79 -3.86 11.69 7.35
N PHE A 80 -2.73 11.02 7.13
CA PHE A 80 -2.06 10.21 8.14
C PHE A 80 -0.55 10.51 8.22
N PRO A 81 -0.17 11.76 8.57
CA PRO A 81 1.23 12.20 8.55
C PRO A 81 2.11 11.51 9.60
N GLU A 82 1.49 10.88 10.61
CA GLU A 82 2.19 10.16 11.69
C GLU A 82 2.18 8.62 11.49
N ASN A 83 1.50 8.13 10.45
CA ASN A 83 1.39 6.69 10.15
C ASN A 83 2.19 6.29 8.91
N ALA A 84 2.38 5.00 8.69
CA ALA A 84 3.09 4.51 7.49
C ALA A 84 2.13 4.45 6.30
N VAL A 85 2.29 5.36 5.35
CA VAL A 85 1.56 5.38 4.08
C VAL A 85 2.53 5.08 2.95
N GLU A 86 2.44 3.85 2.48
CA GLU A 86 3.41 3.19 1.63
C GLU A 86 2.89 3.04 0.20
N TYR A 87 3.82 2.99 -0.76
CA TYR A 87 3.50 2.94 -2.18
C TYR A 87 4.08 1.69 -2.83
N PHE A 88 3.22 0.86 -3.43
CA PHE A 88 3.61 -0.44 -3.98
C PHE A 88 3.09 -0.63 -5.41
N ILE A 89 3.85 -0.21 -6.40
CA ILE A 89 3.51 -0.41 -7.82
C ILE A 89 4.65 -1.12 -8.55
N SER A 90 4.47 -1.42 -9.84
CA SER A 90 5.58 -1.88 -10.68
C SER A 90 6.69 -0.82 -10.68
N TYR A 91 7.87 -1.24 -10.23
CA TYR A 91 9.15 -0.55 -10.32
C TYR A 91 9.76 -0.51 -11.71
N TYR A 92 9.11 -1.04 -12.75
CA TYR A 92 9.57 -0.84 -14.12
C TYR A 92 9.00 0.45 -14.69
N ASP A 93 9.89 1.31 -15.19
CA ASP A 93 9.54 2.47 -16.04
C ASP A 93 9.21 1.99 -17.46
N TYR A 94 9.96 1.01 -17.94
CA TYR A 94 9.72 0.31 -19.19
C TYR A 94 9.86 -1.20 -18.97
N TYR A 95 8.96 -1.99 -19.57
CA TYR A 95 9.00 -3.45 -19.49
C TYR A 95 8.46 -4.07 -20.77
N GLN A 96 9.30 -4.85 -21.43
CA GLN A 96 8.96 -5.75 -22.51
C GLN A 96 9.14 -7.20 -22.02
N PRO A 97 8.06 -7.99 -21.97
CA PRO A 97 8.19 -9.41 -21.63
C PRO A 97 8.90 -10.16 -22.75
N GLU A 98 9.60 -11.22 -22.37
CA GLU A 98 10.04 -12.23 -23.31
C GLU A 98 8.83 -12.88 -23.97
N ALA A 99 8.83 -12.99 -25.30
CA ALA A 99 7.74 -13.58 -26.05
C ALA A 99 8.22 -14.23 -27.35
N TYR A 100 7.49 -15.24 -27.80
CA TYR A 100 7.68 -15.83 -29.11
C TYR A 100 6.40 -15.71 -29.93
N ILE A 101 6.48 -15.05 -31.09
CA ILE A 101 5.37 -14.83 -32.02
C ILE A 101 5.47 -15.87 -33.14
N ALA A 102 4.67 -16.93 -33.02
CA ALA A 102 4.73 -18.08 -33.93
C ALA A 102 4.43 -17.73 -35.39
N HIS A 103 3.53 -16.78 -35.66
CA HIS A 103 3.11 -16.49 -37.04
C HIS A 103 4.18 -15.74 -37.85
N THR A 104 5.10 -15.03 -37.19
CA THR A 104 6.24 -14.35 -37.82
C THR A 104 7.56 -15.04 -37.52
N ASP A 105 7.54 -16.18 -36.81
CA ASP A 105 8.75 -16.86 -36.32
C ASP A 105 9.71 -15.87 -35.63
N THR A 106 9.15 -15.02 -34.76
CA THR A 106 9.89 -13.92 -34.14
C THR A 106 10.00 -14.13 -32.64
N TYR A 107 11.25 -14.20 -32.16
CA TYR A 107 11.55 -14.13 -30.74
C TYR A 107 11.77 -12.68 -30.32
N ILE A 108 11.11 -12.27 -29.25
CA ILE A 108 11.22 -10.97 -28.61
C ILE A 108 11.94 -11.17 -27.29
N GLU A 109 13.14 -10.62 -27.19
CA GLU A 109 13.92 -10.63 -25.96
C GLU A 109 13.26 -9.78 -24.87
N LYS A 110 13.47 -10.20 -23.62
CA LYS A 110 13.12 -9.40 -22.45
C LYS A 110 13.99 -8.15 -22.43
N ASP A 111 13.35 -7.00 -22.29
CA ASP A 111 14.01 -5.72 -22.04
C ASP A 111 13.25 -4.96 -20.95
N ALA A 112 13.96 -4.29 -20.06
CA ALA A 112 13.34 -3.57 -18.94
C ALA A 112 14.24 -2.47 -18.39
N SER A 113 13.61 -1.40 -17.92
CA SER A 113 14.25 -0.33 -17.16
C SER A 113 13.61 -0.21 -15.78
N VAL A 114 14.43 -0.25 -14.74
CA VAL A 114 14.01 -0.19 -13.33
C VAL A 114 14.09 1.24 -12.82
N ASN A 115 13.09 1.63 -12.04
CA ASN A 115 13.05 2.86 -11.29
C ASN A 115 13.47 2.58 -9.84
N GLU A 116 14.68 3.02 -9.48
CA GLU A 116 15.27 2.79 -8.15
C GLU A 116 14.43 3.43 -7.02
N GLU A 117 13.76 4.56 -7.30
CA GLU A 117 12.93 5.22 -6.30
C GLU A 117 11.70 4.37 -5.96
N ILE A 118 11.03 3.82 -6.98
CA ILE A 118 9.88 2.94 -6.77
C ILE A 118 10.33 1.63 -6.09
N ASP A 119 11.50 1.10 -6.43
CA ASP A 119 12.03 -0.09 -5.77
C ASP A 119 12.27 0.15 -4.27
N ARG A 120 12.90 1.26 -3.92
CA ARG A 120 13.05 1.70 -2.53
C ARG A 120 11.70 1.85 -1.80
N LEU A 121 10.68 2.37 -2.48
CA LEU A 121 9.32 2.48 -1.90
C LEU A 121 8.67 1.11 -1.68
N ARG A 122 8.92 0.12 -2.55
CA ARG A 122 8.44 -1.26 -2.36
C ARG A 122 9.12 -1.93 -1.16
N HIS A 123 10.42 -1.69 -0.98
CA HIS A 123 11.15 -2.14 0.21
C HIS A 123 10.61 -1.48 1.49
N SER A 124 10.34 -0.16 1.45
CA SER A 124 9.68 0.56 2.55
C SER A 124 8.34 -0.09 2.91
N ALA A 125 7.49 -0.37 1.91
CA ALA A 125 6.17 -0.96 2.11
C ALA A 125 6.23 -2.33 2.79
N THR A 126 7.15 -3.20 2.35
CA THR A 126 7.29 -4.55 2.91
C THR A 126 7.90 -4.51 4.31
N SER A 127 8.92 -3.68 4.56
CA SER A 127 9.51 -3.50 5.90
C SER A 127 8.50 -2.96 6.91
N ALA A 128 7.72 -1.94 6.51
CA ALA A 128 6.71 -1.32 7.37
C ALA A 128 5.69 -2.34 7.92
N LEU A 129 5.28 -3.32 7.10
CA LEU A 129 4.35 -4.38 7.51
C LEU A 129 4.92 -5.31 8.59
N PHE A 130 6.24 -5.42 8.71
CA PHE A 130 6.90 -6.19 9.79
C PHE A 130 7.14 -5.36 11.06
N GLU A 131 7.32 -4.05 10.91
CA GLU A 131 7.72 -3.17 12.01
C GLU A 131 6.55 -2.57 12.78
N ARG A 132 5.41 -2.31 12.11
CA ARG A 132 4.27 -1.60 12.70
C ARG A 132 2.93 -2.05 12.13
N ARG A 133 1.84 -1.72 12.83
CA ARG A 133 0.47 -2.17 12.48
C ARG A 133 -0.37 -1.11 11.78
N ASP A 134 0.00 0.16 11.91
CA ASP A 134 -0.67 1.32 11.35
C ASP A 134 -0.09 1.65 9.96
N VAL A 135 -0.25 0.69 9.05
CA VAL A 135 0.26 0.73 7.67
C VAL A 135 -0.90 0.78 6.67
N ILE A 136 -0.87 1.76 5.76
CA ILE A 136 -1.69 1.79 4.55
C ILE A 136 -0.75 1.55 3.37
N VAL A 137 -1.01 0.53 2.56
CA VAL A 137 -0.29 0.30 1.31
C VAL A 137 -1.20 0.68 0.16
N VAL A 138 -0.82 1.70 -0.61
CA VAL A 138 -1.50 2.03 -1.87
C VAL A 138 -0.78 1.33 -3.01
N SER A 139 -1.50 0.46 -3.72
CA SER A 139 -0.91 -0.48 -4.67
C SER A 139 -1.66 -0.57 -5.99
N SER A 140 -0.93 -0.96 -7.05
CA SER A 140 -1.53 -1.47 -8.29
C SER A 140 -1.74 -2.98 -8.19
N VAL A 141 -2.11 -3.63 -9.31
CA VAL A 141 -2.12 -5.10 -9.42
C VAL A 141 -0.75 -5.75 -9.13
N SER A 142 0.33 -4.96 -8.98
CA SER A 142 1.63 -5.48 -8.57
C SER A 142 1.61 -6.26 -7.26
N CYS A 143 0.66 -6.01 -6.35
CA CYS A 143 0.55 -6.77 -5.09
C CYS A 143 0.07 -8.23 -5.30
N LEU A 144 -0.38 -8.58 -6.50
CA LEU A 144 -0.79 -9.94 -6.86
C LEU A 144 0.35 -10.74 -7.52
N TYR A 145 1.46 -10.09 -7.87
CA TYR A 145 2.63 -10.74 -8.44
C TYR A 145 3.50 -11.35 -7.34
N GLY A 146 4.27 -12.38 -7.72
CA GLY A 146 5.13 -13.11 -6.80
C GLY A 146 6.16 -12.21 -6.10
N LEU A 147 6.29 -12.43 -4.81
CA LEU A 147 7.34 -11.92 -3.94
C LEU A 147 8.02 -13.11 -3.28
N GLY A 148 9.22 -12.90 -2.71
CA GLY A 148 9.86 -13.90 -1.87
C GLY A 148 9.00 -14.24 -0.64
N ASP A 149 9.27 -15.39 -0.02
CA ASP A 149 8.56 -15.81 1.19
C ASP A 149 8.77 -14.76 2.31
N PRO A 150 7.71 -14.30 3.00
CA PRO A 150 7.83 -13.27 4.03
C PRO A 150 8.66 -13.73 5.24
N ILE A 151 8.72 -15.03 5.53
CA ILE A 151 9.54 -15.61 6.61
C ILE A 151 11.02 -15.49 6.23
N ASP A 152 11.36 -15.86 5.00
CA ASP A 152 12.73 -15.73 4.47
C ASP A 152 13.14 -14.26 4.43
N TYR A 153 12.28 -13.37 3.95
CA TYR A 153 12.52 -11.93 3.94
C TYR A 153 12.87 -11.41 5.33
N LYS A 154 12.06 -11.79 6.34
CA LYS A 154 12.29 -11.40 7.73
C LYS A 154 13.60 -11.96 8.29
N SER A 155 14.00 -13.16 7.89
CA SER A 155 15.25 -13.79 8.35
C SER A 155 16.50 -13.08 7.83
N MET A 156 16.39 -12.38 6.70
CA MET A 156 17.48 -11.61 6.10
C MET A 156 17.61 -10.19 6.68
N VAL A 157 16.69 -9.74 7.54
CA VAL A 157 16.75 -8.40 8.15
C VAL A 157 17.76 -8.39 9.30
N ILE A 158 18.77 -7.53 9.20
CA ILE A 158 19.74 -7.29 10.28
C ILE A 158 19.17 -6.23 11.23
N SER A 159 18.86 -6.62 12.47
CA SER A 159 18.39 -5.68 13.50
C SER A 159 19.57 -5.14 14.31
N LEU A 160 19.83 -3.84 14.20
CA LEU A 160 20.86 -3.13 14.94
C LEU A 160 20.24 -2.28 16.05
N ARG A 161 20.82 -2.31 17.27
CA ARG A 161 20.39 -1.50 18.41
C ARG A 161 21.60 -0.88 19.10
N VAL A 162 21.45 0.33 19.63
CA VAL A 162 22.53 1.00 20.39
C VAL A 162 22.93 0.13 21.58
N GLY A 163 24.22 -0.19 21.68
CA GLY A 163 24.78 -1.06 22.72
C GLY A 163 24.76 -2.56 22.39
N GLN A 164 24.24 -2.96 21.22
CA GLN A 164 24.35 -4.33 20.74
C GLN A 164 25.71 -4.54 20.08
N GLU A 165 26.45 -5.56 20.54
CA GLU A 165 27.70 -5.96 19.92
C GLU A 165 27.44 -6.90 18.74
N TYR A 166 28.02 -6.58 17.59
CA TYR A 166 28.06 -7.44 16.42
C TYR A 166 29.52 -7.60 15.96
N PRO A 167 29.97 -8.83 15.69
CA PRO A 167 31.26 -9.03 15.02
C PRO A 167 31.26 -8.34 13.65
N LEU A 168 32.31 -7.56 13.37
CA LEU A 168 32.40 -6.77 12.14
C LEU A 168 32.31 -7.63 10.88
N ASP A 169 32.80 -8.88 10.94
CA ASP A 169 32.83 -9.84 9.84
C ASP A 169 31.50 -10.59 9.65
N SER A 170 30.48 -10.31 10.49
CA SER A 170 29.19 -11.00 10.52
C SER A 170 27.99 -10.12 10.18
N VAL A 171 28.26 -8.88 9.75
CA VAL A 171 27.27 -7.87 9.31
C VAL A 171 27.51 -7.52 7.86
#